data_AF-A0A9D6LAT1-F1
#
_entry.id   AF-A0A9D6LAT1-F1
#
_cell.length_a   1.000
_cell.length_b   1.000
_cell.length_c   1.000
_cell.angle_alpha   90.00
_cell.angle_beta   90.00
_cell.angle_gamma   90.00
#
_symmetry.space_group_name_H-M   'P 1'
#
loop_
_entity.id
_entity.type
_entity.pdbx_description
1 polymer ?
#
loop_
_entity_poly.entity_id
_entity_poly.type
_entity_poly.pdbx_seq_one_letter_code
_entity_poly.pdbx_strand_id
1 'polypeptide(L)'
;VPLGVFNLRGALFTDFGTVWDEGGSPRLWTQPGNGPRRLEDLRLSFGTGIRTAVYFLLIKVDAAWRTDLVSTSKPRWHFSIGPEF
;
A
#
# COMPACT_ATOMS: atom_id res chain seq x y z
N VAL A 1 -26.63 22.93 -9.95
CA VAL A 1 -25.50 22.83 -10.91
C VAL A 1 -25.14 21.36 -11.01
N PRO A 2 -25.22 20.70 -12.18
CA PRO A 2 -24.88 19.29 -12.25
C PRO A 2 -23.36 19.16 -12.19
N LEU A 3 -22.83 18.69 -11.07
CA LEU A 3 -21.46 18.24 -10.97
C LEU A 3 -21.40 16.90 -11.70
N GLY A 4 -21.09 16.95 -13.00
CA GLY A 4 -20.74 15.76 -13.77
C GLY A 4 -19.69 14.99 -12.96
N VAL A 5 -19.96 13.70 -12.73
CA VAL A 5 -19.12 12.77 -11.96
C VAL A 5 -17.66 13.13 -12.20
N PHE A 6 -16.91 13.51 -11.15
CA PHE A 6 -15.53 14.02 -11.18
C PHE A 6 -14.49 13.00 -11.70
N ASN A 7 -14.86 12.12 -12.65
CA ASN A 7 -14.09 10.95 -13.07
C ASN A 7 -13.51 10.19 -11.86
N LEU A 8 -14.34 10.05 -10.82
CA LEU A 8 -13.95 9.46 -9.55
C LEU A 8 -13.81 7.95 -9.72
N ARG A 9 -12.63 7.41 -9.44
CA ARG A 9 -12.36 5.97 -9.46
C ARG A 9 -11.79 5.51 -8.12
N GLY A 10 -12.49 4.57 -7.49
CA GLY A 10 -11.95 3.84 -6.35
C GLY A 10 -10.90 2.80 -6.81
N ALA A 11 -9.97 2.44 -5.93
CA ALA A 11 -9.18 1.23 -6.07
C ALA A 11 -8.99 0.56 -4.73
N LEU A 12 -8.90 -0.76 -4.77
CA LEU A 12 -8.37 -1.59 -3.70
C LEU A 12 -7.05 -2.16 -4.21
N PHE A 13 -6.06 -2.26 -3.32
CA PHE A 13 -4.75 -2.75 -3.69
C PHE A 13 -4.10 -3.52 -2.54
N THR A 14 -3.15 -4.37 -2.92
CA THR A 14 -2.25 -5.07 -2.02
C THR A 14 -0.87 -5.03 -2.65
N ASP A 15 0.12 -4.57 -1.89
CA ASP A 15 1.51 -4.45 -2.31
C ASP A 15 2.37 -5.35 -1.44
N PHE A 16 3.37 -5.98 -2.04
CA PHE A 16 4.38 -6.72 -1.30
C PHE A 16 5.76 -6.50 -1.91
N GLY A 17 6.78 -6.53 -1.07
CA GLY A 17 8.15 -6.35 -1.51
C GLY A 17 9.14 -6.75 -0.44
N THR A 18 10.34 -7.11 -0.87
CA THR A 18 11.46 -7.41 0.01
C THR A 18 12.74 -6.88 -0.63
N VAL A 19 13.68 -6.45 0.20
CA VAL A 19 14.96 -5.90 -0.23
C VAL A 19 16.02 -6.63 0.58
N TRP A 20 17.08 -7.07 -0.08
CA TRP A 20 18.20 -7.78 0.51
C TRP A 20 19.49 -7.39 -0.20
N ASP A 21 20.61 -7.52 0.50
CA ASP A 21 21.94 -7.19 -0.02
C ASP A 21 22.56 -8.38 -0.78
N GLU A 22 23.58 -8.08 -1.59
CA GLU A 22 24.36 -9.09 -2.30
C GLU A 22 24.99 -10.09 -1.31
N GLY A 23 24.79 -11.38 -1.56
CA GLY A 23 25.22 -12.47 -0.65
C GLY A 23 24.25 -12.75 0.52
N GLY A 24 23.23 -11.91 0.72
CA GLY A 24 22.15 -12.16 1.69
C GLY A 24 21.04 -13.07 1.12
N SER A 25 20.33 -13.77 2.01
CA SER A 25 19.09 -14.49 1.68
C SER A 25 17.96 -13.99 2.55
N PRO A 26 16.89 -13.40 1.98
CA PRO A 26 15.80 -12.83 2.78
C PRO A 26 15.00 -13.93 3.47
N ARG A 27 14.71 -13.73 4.76
CA ARG A 27 13.83 -14.58 5.54
C ARG A 27 12.42 -14.01 5.50
N LEU A 28 11.59 -14.55 4.61
CA LEU A 28 10.23 -14.03 4.42
C LEU A 28 9.32 -14.25 5.64
N TRP A 29 9.58 -15.31 6.41
CA TRP A 29 8.77 -15.74 7.54
C TRP A 29 9.60 -16.03 8.77
N THR A 30 9.07 -15.69 9.92
CA THR A 30 9.66 -16.03 11.21
C THR A 30 8.60 -16.45 12.22
N GLN A 31 9.03 -17.22 13.22
CA GLN A 31 8.20 -17.63 14.33
C GLN A 31 9.00 -17.46 15.62
N PRO A 32 8.81 -16.35 16.36
CA PRO A 32 9.56 -16.12 17.60
C PRO A 32 9.08 -17.08 18.70
N GLY A 33 9.91 -18.08 19.04
CA GLY A 33 9.57 -19.11 20.04
C GLY A 33 8.30 -19.88 19.66
N ASN A 34 7.37 -20.03 20.61
CA ASN A 34 6.06 -20.64 20.37
C ASN A 34 4.99 -19.63 19.90
N GLY A 35 5.39 -18.43 19.46
CA GLY A 35 4.48 -17.40 18.97
C GLY A 35 3.89 -17.71 17.59
N PRO A 36 2.98 -16.84 17.07
CA PRO A 36 2.44 -16.99 15.73
C PRO A 36 3.50 -16.69 14.67
N ARG A 37 3.42 -17.42 13.55
CA ARG A 37 4.23 -17.17 12.35
C ARG A 37 3.86 -15.82 11.76
N ARG A 38 4.86 -15.00 11.47
CA ARG A 38 4.70 -13.64 10.93
C ARG A 38 5.67 -13.37 9.79
N LEU A 39 5.40 -12.32 9.02
CA LEU A 39 6.33 -11.83 8.00
C LEU A 39 7.51 -11.09 8.66
N GLU A 40 8.70 -11.23 8.08
CA GLU A 40 9.90 -10.53 8.55
C GLU A 40 10.48 -9.63 7.45
N ASP A 41 11.19 -10.22 6.48
CA ASP A 41 11.81 -9.43 5.40
C ASP A 41 10.83 -9.12 4.27
N LEU A 42 9.74 -9.89 4.14
CA LEU A 42 8.64 -9.56 3.26
C LEU A 42 7.77 -8.47 3.89
N ARG A 43 7.72 -7.30 3.26
CA ARG A 43 6.78 -6.23 3.63
C ARG A 43 5.50 -6.43 2.83
N LEU A 44 4.38 -6.52 3.53
CA LEU A 44 3.05 -6.60 2.94
C LEU A 44 2.21 -5.40 3.39
N SER A 45 1.49 -4.80 2.45
CA SER A 45 0.49 -3.79 2.74
C SER A 45 -0.75 -4.00 1.89
N PHE A 46 -1.87 -3.50 2.39
CA PHE A 46 -3.11 -3.40 1.64
C PHE A 46 -3.68 -2.01 1.81
N GLY A 47 -4.55 -1.58 0.90
CA GLY A 47 -5.09 -0.24 0.96
C GLY A 47 -6.25 0.01 0.03
N THR A 48 -6.76 1.22 0.16
CA THR A 48 -7.83 1.76 -0.68
C THR A 48 -7.43 3.16 -1.13
N GLY A 49 -7.97 3.59 -2.25
CA GLY A 49 -7.72 4.94 -2.70
C GLY A 49 -8.71 5.45 -3.72
N ILE A 50 -8.65 6.76 -3.91
CA ILE A 50 -9.50 7.52 -4.80
C ILE A 50 -8.61 8.23 -5.81
N ARG A 51 -9.04 8.18 -7.08
CA ARG A 51 -8.38 8.83 -8.21
C ARG A 51 -9.41 9.72 -8.89
N THR A 52 -9.01 10.92 -9.26
CA THR A 52 -9.87 11.86 -9.98
C THR A 52 -9.03 12.68 -10.95
N ALA A 53 -9.67 13.09 -12.05
CA ALA A 53 -9.11 14.05 -12.98
C ALA A 53 -9.87 15.36 -12.84
N VAL A 54 -9.19 16.42 -12.39
CA VAL A 54 -9.75 17.76 -12.23
C VAL A 54 -9.00 18.68 -13.19
N TYR A 55 -9.67 19.10 -14.27
CA TYR A 55 -9.04 19.78 -15.41
C TYR A 55 -7.85 18.98 -15.98
N PHE A 56 -6.63 19.51 -15.87
CA PHE A 56 -5.39 18.86 -16.33
C PHE A 56 -4.66 18.10 -15.19
N LEU A 57 -5.18 18.16 -13.96
CA LEU A 57 -4.55 17.54 -12.80
C LEU A 57 -5.13 16.15 -12.54
N LEU A 58 -4.26 15.15 -12.54
CA LEU A 58 -4.56 13.80 -12.05
C LEU A 58 -4.23 13.76 -10.56
N ILE A 59 -5.23 13.53 -9.72
CA ILE A 59 -5.09 13.50 -8.26
C ILE A 59 -5.32 12.07 -7.77
N LYS A 60 -4.45 11.62 -6.86
CA LYS A 60 -4.60 10.36 -6.15
C LYS A 60 -4.49 10.57 -4.64
N VAL A 61 -5.37 9.92 -3.90
CA VAL A 61 -5.31 9.80 -2.44
C VAL A 61 -5.42 8.33 -2.10
N ASP A 62 -4.41 7.76 -1.46
CA ASP A 62 -4.39 6.36 -1.05
C ASP A 62 -4.18 6.25 0.48
N ALA A 63 -4.97 5.42 1.14
CA ALA A 63 -4.76 4.98 2.51
C ALA A 63 -4.26 3.54 2.50
N ALA A 64 -3.11 3.31 3.13
CA ALA A 64 -2.46 1.99 3.17
C ALA A 64 -2.14 1.56 4.61
N TRP A 65 -2.30 0.27 4.87
CA TRP A 65 -1.98 -0.39 6.13
C TRP A 65 -0.90 -1.45 5.89
N ARG A 66 0.15 -1.44 6.69
CA ARG A 66 1.16 -2.49 6.68
C ARG A 66 0.71 -3.62 7.61
N THR A 67 0.97 -4.86 7.21
CA THR A 67 0.75 -6.03 8.06
C THR A 67 1.93 -7.00 8.01
N ASP A 68 2.19 -7.67 9.13
CA ASP A 68 3.07 -8.84 9.22
C ASP A 68 2.26 -10.15 9.34
N LEU A 69 0.96 -10.10 8.99
CA LEU A 69 -0.06 -11.15 9.15
C LEU A 69 -0.44 -11.50 10.59
N VAL A 70 0.16 -10.84 11.57
CA VAL A 70 -0.20 -10.94 12.99
C VAL A 70 -0.75 -9.61 13.51
N SER A 71 -0.21 -8.50 13.02
CA SER A 71 -0.55 -7.14 13.40
C SER A 71 -0.77 -6.27 12.16
N THR A 72 -1.52 -5.19 12.35
CA THR A 72 -1.80 -4.19 11.30
C THR A 72 -1.45 -2.80 11.83
N SER A 73 -0.73 -2.00 11.03
CA SER A 73 -0.33 -0.65 11.41
C SER A 73 -1.52 0.32 11.43
N LYS A 74 -1.31 1.54 11.93
CA LYS A 74 -2.21 2.68 11.62
C LYS A 74 -2.13 3.00 10.10
N PRO A 75 -3.18 3.60 9.51
CA PRO A 75 -3.16 3.99 8.10
C PRO A 75 -2.07 5.02 7.83
N ARG A 76 -1.40 4.87 6.69
CA ARG A 76 -0.56 5.91 6.09
C ARG A 76 -1.28 6.48 4.87
N TRP A 77 -1.35 7.79 4.80
CA TRP A 77 -1.99 8.52 3.70
C TRP A 77 -0.94 8.97 2.70
N HIS A 78 -1.17 8.69 1.42
CA HIS A 78 -0.35 9.13 0.31
C HIS A 78 -1.18 10.02 -0.59
N PHE A 79 -0.58 11.13 -1.01
CA PHE A 79 -1.19 12.09 -1.93
C PHE A 79 -0.24 12.30 -3.10
N SER A 80 -0.78 12.28 -4.31
CA SER A 80 0.02 12.45 -5.53
C SER A 80 -0.74 13.27 -6.56
N ILE A 81 0.01 14.09 -7.30
CA ILE A 81 -0.48 14.90 -8.41
C ILE A 81 0.39 14.59 -9.62
N GLY A 82 -0.24 14.29 -10.76
CA GLY A 82 0.44 14.10 -12.04
C GLY A 82 0.24 12.70 -12.64
N PRO A 83 0.73 12.49 -13.87
CA PRO A 83 0.58 11.21 -14.59
C PRO A 83 1.62 10.14 -14.22
N GLU A 84 2.68 10.49 -13.50
CA GLU A 84 3.84 9.61 -13.24
C GLU A 84 3.53 8.55 -12.17
N PHE A 85 3.63 7.25 -12.53
CA PHE A 85 3.66 6.09 -11.62
C PHE A 85 4.53 4.99 -12.21
#